data_AF-A0A7W0G1Z9-F1
#
_entry.id   AF-A0A7W0G1Z9-F1
#
_cell.length_a   1.000
_cell.length_b   1.000
_cell.length_c   1.000
_cell.angle_alpha   90.00
_cell.angle_beta   90.00
_cell.angle_gamma   90.00
#
_symmetry.space_group_name_H-M   'P 1'
#
loop_
_entity.id
_entity.type
_entity.pdbx_description
1 polymer ?
#
loop_
_entity_poly.entity_id
_entity_poly.type
_entity_poly.pdbx_seq_one_letter_code
_entity_poly.pdbx_strand_id
1 'polypeptide(L)'
;NIPIGKAKDVLNGWLAFDAFPGWDYRKGLSYFLRTQNDYRDVFRVEKFQRSADIFWKPYMADLLGLPGDMILAKYESDRLAEGSQEAALRCFVWVIFHNFNNRQLHSAQW
;
A
#
# COMPACT_ATOMS: atom_id res chain seq x y z
N ASN A 1 22.46 24.18 -16.34
CA ASN A 1 21.58 23.44 -15.40
C ASN A 1 20.27 23.15 -16.12
N ILE A 2 19.87 21.88 -16.26
CA ILE A 2 18.62 21.50 -16.95
C ILE A 2 17.52 21.31 -15.90
N PRO A 3 16.30 21.84 -16.10
CA PRO A 3 15.16 21.57 -15.21
C PRO A 3 14.82 20.08 -15.14
N ILE A 4 14.40 19.59 -13.97
CA ILE A 4 14.17 18.16 -13.74
C ILE A 4 13.16 17.53 -14.72
N GLY A 5 12.11 18.27 -15.11
CA GLY A 5 11.14 17.80 -16.10
C GLY A 5 11.81 17.53 -17.45
N LYS A 6 12.56 18.50 -17.96
CA LYS A 6 13.31 18.36 -19.21
C LYS A 6 14.37 17.27 -19.14
N ALA A 7 14.97 17.04 -17.96
CA ALA A 7 15.91 15.94 -17.76
C ALA A 7 15.21 14.57 -17.87
N LYS A 8 13.97 14.44 -17.36
CA LYS A 8 13.16 13.21 -17.54
C LYS A 8 12.84 12.95 -19.00
N ASP A 9 12.48 14.00 -19.76
CA ASP A 9 12.15 13.86 -21.18
C ASP A 9 13.36 13.42 -22.01
N VAL A 10 14.53 14.03 -21.76
CA VAL A 10 15.80 13.64 -22.40
C VAL A 10 16.16 12.20 -22.07
N LEU A 11 16.03 11.82 -20.79
CA LEU A 11 16.28 10.45 -20.34
C LEU A 11 15.33 9.47 -21.02
N ASN A 12 14.04 9.81 -21.15
CA ASN A 12 13.09 8.97 -21.87
C ASN A 12 13.49 8.80 -23.34
N GLY A 13 13.91 9.90 -23.99
CA GLY A 13 14.34 9.86 -25.38
C GLY A 13 15.53 8.92 -25.63
N TRP A 14 16.38 8.69 -24.62
CA TRP A 14 17.50 7.75 -24.72
C TRP A 14 17.12 6.31 -24.40
N LEU A 15 16.27 6.11 -23.39
CA LEU A 15 15.87 4.78 -22.93
C LEU A 15 14.67 4.19 -23.69
N ALA A 16 13.90 5.05 -24.37
CA ALA A 16 12.60 4.71 -24.97
C ALA A 16 11.68 3.94 -24.00
N PHE A 17 11.59 4.44 -22.75
CA PHE A 17 10.90 3.75 -21.67
C PHE A 17 9.40 4.11 -21.64
N ASP A 18 8.70 3.78 -22.73
CA ASP A 18 7.28 4.13 -22.91
C ASP A 18 6.32 3.01 -22.46
N ALA A 19 6.85 1.91 -21.92
CA ALA A 19 6.06 0.72 -21.58
C ALA A 19 5.05 0.95 -20.44
N PHE A 20 5.26 1.95 -19.57
CA PHE A 20 4.45 2.17 -18.37
C PHE A 20 4.18 3.67 -18.11
N PRO A 21 3.27 4.32 -18.85
CA PRO A 21 3.06 5.77 -18.81
C PRO A 21 2.48 6.33 -17.48
N GLY A 22 2.18 5.49 -16.49
CA GLY A 22 1.66 5.91 -15.18
C GLY A 22 2.65 5.83 -14.01
N TRP A 23 3.85 5.30 -14.24
CA TRP A 23 4.79 4.97 -13.17
C TRP A 23 6.09 5.77 -13.25
N ASP A 24 6.58 6.23 -12.10
CA ASP A 24 7.88 6.88 -12.02
C ASP A 24 9.01 5.96 -12.51
N TYR A 25 9.97 6.52 -13.25
CA TYR A 25 11.22 5.85 -13.64
C TYR A 25 11.87 5.10 -12.49
N ARG A 26 11.88 5.68 -11.29
CA ARG A 26 12.47 5.06 -10.13
C ARG A 26 11.79 3.76 -9.74
N LYS A 27 10.47 3.60 -9.92
CA LYS A 27 9.76 2.34 -9.64
C LYS A 27 9.95 1.36 -10.79
N GLY A 28 9.84 1.86 -12.02
CA GLY A 28 10.03 1.09 -13.26
C GLY A 28 11.40 0.46 -13.36
N LEU A 29 12.42 1.30 -13.51
CA LEU A 29 13.81 0.93 -13.70
C LEU A 29 14.36 0.12 -12.52
N SER A 30 13.87 0.42 -11.32
CA SER A 30 14.22 -0.34 -10.12
C SER A 30 13.95 -1.83 -10.23
N TYR A 31 12.88 -2.23 -10.91
CA TYR A 31 12.57 -3.64 -11.05
C TYR A 31 13.53 -4.32 -12.03
N PHE A 32 13.96 -3.62 -13.08
CA PHE A 32 14.87 -4.14 -14.11
C PHE A 32 16.33 -4.17 -13.64
N LEU A 33 16.73 -3.23 -12.77
CA LEU A 33 18.06 -3.20 -12.15
C LEU A 33 18.13 -4.15 -10.95
N ARG A 34 18.07 -5.47 -11.20
CA ARG A 34 18.16 -6.52 -10.18
C ARG A 34 19.61 -6.89 -9.86
N THR A 35 19.86 -7.17 -8.60
CA THR A 35 21.05 -7.87 -8.13
C THR A 35 20.82 -9.38 -8.12
N GLN A 36 21.89 -10.17 -8.00
CA GLN A 36 21.78 -11.64 -7.93
C GLN A 36 20.86 -12.11 -6.79
N ASN A 37 20.84 -11.37 -5.69
CA ASN A 37 20.07 -11.70 -4.49
C ASN A 37 18.56 -11.49 -4.67
N ASP A 38 18.18 -10.56 -5.56
CA ASP A 38 16.79 -10.25 -5.89
C ASP A 38 16.10 -11.37 -6.68
N TYR A 39 16.85 -12.34 -7.22
CA TYR A 39 16.25 -13.50 -7.90
C TYR A 39 15.71 -14.57 -6.96
N ARG A 40 15.94 -14.44 -5.64
CA ARG A 40 15.31 -15.33 -4.64
C ARG A 40 13.79 -15.16 -4.58
N ASP A 41 13.31 -13.96 -4.92
CA ASP A 41 11.88 -13.66 -5.09
C ASP A 41 11.66 -12.97 -6.44
N VAL A 42 11.01 -13.70 -7.36
CA VAL A 42 10.82 -13.25 -8.74
C VAL A 42 9.97 -11.99 -8.81
N PHE A 43 9.03 -11.77 -7.88
CA PHE A 43 8.12 -10.63 -7.96
C PHE A 43 8.53 -9.49 -7.04
N ARG A 44 9.25 -9.79 -5.96
CA ARG A 44 9.63 -8.80 -4.95
C ARG A 44 11.13 -8.53 -4.95
N VAL A 45 11.50 -7.32 -5.36
CA VAL A 45 12.88 -6.81 -5.20
C VAL A 45 13.16 -6.58 -3.71
N GLU A 46 14.37 -6.90 -3.23
CA GLU A 46 14.75 -6.84 -1.82
C GLU A 46 14.53 -5.45 -1.21
N LYS A 47 14.76 -4.38 -1.98
CA LYS A 47 14.49 -3.01 -1.54
C LYS A 47 13.03 -2.71 -1.19
N PHE A 48 12.08 -3.50 -1.70
CA PHE A 48 10.65 -3.40 -1.38
C PHE A 48 10.24 -4.32 -0.23
N GLN A 49 11.19 -5.01 0.41
CA GLN A 49 10.89 -5.84 1.59
C GLN A 49 10.40 -5.04 2.79
N ARG A 50 10.89 -3.81 2.95
CA ARG A 50 10.48 -2.91 4.05
C ARG A 50 9.27 -2.04 3.68
N SER A 51 8.84 -2.03 2.42
CA SER A 51 7.71 -1.24 1.95
C SER A 51 6.43 -2.03 2.03
N ALA A 52 5.31 -1.34 2.28
CA ALA A 52 4.00 -1.95 2.25
C ALA A 52 3.66 -2.47 0.85
N ASP A 53 2.90 -3.56 0.81
CA ASP A 53 2.57 -4.29 -0.41
C ASP A 53 1.82 -3.47 -1.45
N ILE A 54 1.01 -2.51 -0.99
CA ILE A 54 0.27 -1.57 -1.82
C ILE A 54 1.18 -0.73 -2.75
N PHE A 55 2.45 -0.52 -2.39
CA PHE A 55 3.33 0.36 -3.17
C PHE A 55 3.98 -0.32 -4.37
N TRP A 56 4.09 -1.65 -4.38
CA TRP A 56 4.83 -2.40 -5.39
C TRP A 56 3.97 -3.43 -6.15
N LYS A 57 2.96 -4.01 -5.52
CA LYS A 57 2.08 -5.00 -6.17
C LYS A 57 1.25 -4.44 -7.33
N PRO A 58 0.67 -3.22 -7.24
CA PRO A 58 -0.07 -2.65 -8.38
C PRO A 58 0.83 -2.43 -9.60
N TYR A 59 2.07 -1.97 -9.38
CA TYR A 59 3.06 -1.84 -10.44
C TYR A 59 3.40 -3.19 -11.09
N MET A 60 3.57 -4.25 -10.28
CA MET A 60 3.77 -5.60 -10.80
C MET A 60 2.57 -6.13 -11.57
N ALA A 61 1.35 -5.81 -11.13
CA ALA A 61 0.14 -6.17 -11.87
C ALA A 61 0.15 -5.52 -13.26
N ASP A 62 0.38 -4.21 -13.34
CA ASP A 62 0.45 -3.49 -14.62
C ASP A 62 1.56 -4.05 -15.53
N LEU A 63 2.73 -4.39 -14.95
CA LEU A 63 3.83 -5.04 -15.68
C LEU A 63 3.43 -6.38 -16.31
N LEU A 64 2.53 -7.13 -15.65
CA LEU A 64 2.02 -8.40 -16.13
C LEU A 64 0.78 -8.25 -17.04
N GLY A 65 0.34 -7.02 -17.32
CA GLY A 65 -0.88 -6.74 -18.09
C GLY A 65 -2.18 -6.95 -17.30
N LEU A 66 -2.09 -7.05 -15.97
CA LEU A 66 -3.24 -7.04 -15.07
C LEU A 66 -3.53 -5.60 -14.64
N PRO A 67 -4.80 -5.19 -14.49
CA PRO A 67 -5.13 -3.83 -14.07
C PRO A 67 -4.72 -3.60 -12.61
N GLY A 68 -3.64 -2.81 -12.40
CA GLY A 68 -3.11 -2.45 -11.08
C GLY A 68 -4.12 -1.69 -10.21
N ASP A 69 -5.03 -0.93 -10.84
CA ASP A 69 -6.11 -0.23 -10.17
C ASP A 69 -7.04 -1.17 -9.39
N MET A 70 -7.25 -2.40 -9.87
CA MET A 70 -8.04 -3.40 -9.14
C MET A 70 -7.35 -3.86 -7.86
N ILE A 71 -6.01 -3.96 -7.90
CA ILE A 71 -5.21 -4.32 -6.72
C ILE A 71 -5.26 -3.19 -5.69
N LEU A 72 -5.16 -1.93 -6.13
CA LEU A 72 -5.32 -0.76 -5.26
C LEU A 72 -6.72 -0.73 -4.63
N ALA A 73 -7.77 -0.94 -5.41
CA ALA A 73 -9.15 -0.95 -4.93
C ALA A 73 -9.39 -2.07 -3.89
N LYS A 74 -8.77 -3.24 -4.09
CA LYS A 74 -8.79 -4.32 -3.10
C LYS A 74 -8.17 -3.87 -1.78
N TYR A 75 -6.96 -3.31 -1.80
CA TYR A 75 -6.28 -2.87 -0.59
C TYR A 75 -7.06 -1.78 0.16
N GLU A 76 -7.69 -0.85 -0.57
CA GLU A 76 -8.53 0.18 0.04
C GLU A 76 -9.79 -0.42 0.66
N SER A 77 -10.41 -1.41 0.00
CA SER A 77 -11.58 -2.11 0.54
C SER A 77 -11.26 -2.87 1.83
N ASP A 78 -10.12 -3.57 1.86
CA ASP A 78 -9.66 -4.29 3.05
C ASP A 78 -9.43 -3.32 4.22
N ARG A 79 -8.79 -2.18 3.95
CA ARG A 79 -8.56 -1.11 4.95
C ARG A 79 -9.86 -0.57 5.55
N LEU A 80 -10.89 -0.38 4.73
CA LEU A 80 -12.21 0.10 5.19
C LEU A 80 -12.96 -0.95 6.02
N ALA A 81 -12.84 -2.23 5.65
CA ALA A 81 -13.45 -3.33 6.38
C ALA A 81 -12.83 -3.47 7.78
N GLU A 82 -11.50 -3.43 7.88
CA GLU A 82 -10.76 -3.48 9.15
C GLU A 82 -11.13 -2.30 10.06
N GLY A 83 -11.16 -1.08 9.53
CA GLY A 83 -11.53 0.11 10.30
C GLY A 83 -12.98 0.07 10.83
N SER A 84 -13.90 -0.49 10.05
CA SER A 84 -15.30 -0.65 10.46
C SER A 84 -15.45 -1.69 11.58
N GLN A 85 -14.71 -2.79 11.50
CA GLN A 85 -14.66 -3.81 12.55
C GLN A 85 -14.04 -3.26 13.84
N GLU A 86 -12.95 -2.51 13.73
CA GLU A 86 -12.29 -1.90 14.88
C GLU A 86 -13.17 -0.84 15.55
N ALA A 87 -13.89 -0.03 14.77
CA ALA A 87 -14.87 0.90 15.29
C ALA A 87 -16.01 0.18 16.04
N ALA A 88 -16.55 -0.92 15.47
CA ALA A 88 -17.57 -1.73 16.10
C ALA A 88 -17.09 -2.36 17.41
N LEU A 89 -15.88 -2.94 17.42
CA LEU A 89 -15.25 -3.52 18.61
C LEU A 89 -15.00 -2.47 19.69
N ARG A 90 -14.49 -1.29 19.32
CA ARG A 90 -14.28 -0.18 20.26
C ARG A 90 -15.60 0.32 20.85
N CYS A 91 -16.65 0.44 20.05
CA CYS A 91 -17.97 0.86 20.51
C CYS A 91 -18.56 -0.20 21.45
N PHE A 92 -18.45 -1.48 21.10
CA PHE A 92 -18.91 -2.58 21.93
C PHE A 92 -18.18 -2.63 23.28
N VAL A 93 -16.85 -2.53 23.28
CA VAL A 93 -16.04 -2.47 24.51
C VAL A 93 -16.42 -1.26 25.36
N TRP A 94 -16.67 -0.09 24.74
CA TRP A 94 -17.14 1.09 25.45
C TRP A 94 -18.52 0.89 26.08
N VAL A 95 -19.47 0.28 25.37
CA VAL A 95 -20.81 -0.03 25.89
C VAL A 95 -20.73 -1.02 27.05
N ILE A 96 -19.89 -2.05 26.96
CA ILE A 96 -19.66 -3.02 28.04
C ILE A 96 -19.04 -2.32 29.26
N PHE A 97 -18.02 -1.48 29.06
CA PHE A 97 -17.38 -0.73 30.14
C PHE A 97 -18.35 0.25 30.81
N HIS A 98 -19.15 0.97 30.03
CA HIS A 98 -20.15 1.92 30.54
C HIS A 98 -21.27 1.20 31.31
N ASN A 99 -21.76 0.06 30.80
CA ASN A 99 -22.75 -0.77 31.51
C ASN A 99 -22.20 -1.39 32.79
N PHE A 100 -20.91 -1.77 32.81
CA PHE A 100 -20.27 -2.32 34.00
C PHE A 100 -20.14 -1.25 35.10
N ASN A 101 -19.73 -0.03 34.75
CA ASN A 101 -19.56 1.07 35.71
C ASN A 101 -20.90 1.53 36.31
N ASN A 102 -21.96 1.62 35.50
CA ASN A 102 -23.30 1.98 35.99
C ASN A 102 -23.93 0.90 36.90
N ARG A 103 -23.50 -0.37 36.79
CA ARG A 103 -24.02 -1.47 37.63
C ARG A 103 -23.43 -1.47 39.05
N GLN A 104 -22.24 -0.90 39.25
CA GLN A 104 -21.58 -0.77 40.57
C GLN A 104 -22.16 0.37 41.42
N LEU A 105 -22.82 1.35 40.80
CA LEU A 105 -23.40 2.52 41.51
C LEU A 105 -24.77 2.23 42.14
N HIS A 106 -25.50 1.21 41.67
CA HIS A 106 -26.81 0.83 42.22
C HIS A 106 -26.74 -0.10 43.46
N SER A 107 -25.56 -0.65 43.79
CA SER A 107 -25.36 -1.50 44.98
C SER A 107 -24.81 -0.76 46.20
N ALA A 108 -24.59 0.56 46.10
CA ALA A 108 -24.01 1.40 47.15
C ALA A 108 -25.01 2.42 47.75
N GLN A 109 -26.31 2.18 47.61
CA GLN A 109 -27.35 2.90 48.34
C GLN A 109 -27.84 2.04 49.51
N TRP A 110 -27.08 2.08 50.60
CA TRP A 110 -27.51 1.81 51.97
C TRP A 110 -26.78 2.78 52.89
#